data_AF-A0A6J6V835-F1
#
_entry.id   AF-A0A6J6V835-F1
#
_cell.length_a   1.000
_cell.length_b   1.000
_cell.length_c   1.000
_cell.angle_alpha   90.00
_cell.angle_beta   90.00
_cell.angle_gamma   90.00
#
_symmetry.space_group_name_H-M   'P 1'
#
loop_
_entity.id
_entity.type
_entity.pdbx_description
1 polymer ?
#
loop_
_entity_poly.entity_id
_entity_poly.type
_entity_poly.pdbx_seq_one_letter_code
_entity_poly.pdbx_strand_id
1 'polypeptide(L)' 'MKFLRPVTEDTGRILAVGRVLSRGRRAALAEASLVDGSGRLVAHATSSCMIFPAG' A
#
# COMPACT_ATOMS: atom_id res chain seq x y z
N MET A 1 -2.08 -4.32 7.85
CA MET A 1 -1.39 -4.93 6.69
C MET A 1 -1.65 -6.43 6.68
N LYS A 2 -1.74 -7.04 5.49
CA LYS A 2 -1.88 -8.49 5.33
C LYS A 2 -0.89 -8.99 4.29
N PHE A 3 -0.05 -9.93 4.68
CA PHE A 3 0.85 -10.66 3.79
C PHE A 3 0.12 -11.90 3.28
N LEU A 4 0.12 -12.07 1.96
CA LEU A 4 -0.57 -13.17 1.29
C LEU A 4 0.40 -14.25 0.83
N ARG A 5 1.64 -13.85 0.53
CA ARG A 5 2.72 -14.70 0.05
C ARG A 5 4.05 -14.24 0.67
N PRO A 6 5.01 -15.15 0.90
CA PRO A 6 6.35 -14.75 1.29
C PRO A 6 6.98 -13.81 0.25
N VAL A 7 7.65 -12.77 0.72
CA VAL A 7 8.55 -11.94 -0.08
C VAL A 7 9.97 -12.29 0.36
N THR A 8 10.75 -12.79 -0.59
CA THR A 8 12.14 -13.24 -0.41
C THR A 8 13.07 -12.49 -1.36
N GLU A 9 14.38 -12.71 -1.24
CA GLU A 9 15.37 -12.15 -2.18
C GLU A 9 15.07 -12.56 -3.64
N ASP A 10 14.54 -13.78 -3.84
CA ASP A 10 14.16 -14.31 -5.16
C ASP A 10 12.86 -13.68 -5.74
N THR A 11 12.07 -12.98 -4.94
CA THR A 11 10.80 -12.39 -5.41
C THR A 11 11.03 -11.27 -6.44
N GLY A 12 12.23 -10.67 -6.42
CA GLY A 12 12.59 -9.60 -7.32
C GLY A 12 11.82 -8.31 -7.05
N ARG A 13 11.59 -7.51 -8.11
CA ARG A 13 10.92 -6.21 -7.98
C ARG A 13 9.45 -6.37 -7.62
N ILE A 14 9.00 -5.54 -6.69
CA ILE A 14 7.59 -5.43 -6.29
C ILE A 14 7.06 -4.07 -6.73
N LEU A 15 5.90 -4.08 -7.38
CA LEU A 15 5.14 -2.86 -7.66
C LEU A 15 4.10 -2.66 -6.55
N ALA A 16 4.21 -1.55 -5.83
CA ALA A 16 3.21 -1.11 -4.86
C ALA A 16 2.38 0.02 -5.46
N VAL A 17 1.05 -0.17 -5.53
CA VAL A 17 0.12 0.87 -5.98
C VAL A 17 -0.80 1.24 -4.82
N GLY A 18 -0.75 2.50 -4.42
CA GLY A 18 -1.60 3.08 -3.38
C GLY A 18 -2.79 3.85 -3.96
N ARG A 19 -3.92 3.85 -3.26
CA ARG A 19 -5.11 4.68 -3.54
C ARG A 19 -5.65 5.26 -2.24
N VAL A 20 -6.09 6.52 -2.29
CA VAL A 20 -6.82 7.14 -1.18
C VAL A 20 -8.27 6.66 -1.25
N LEU A 21 -8.73 6.00 -0.20
CA LEU A 21 -10.10 5.53 -0.06
C LEU A 21 -11.02 6.63 0.47
N SER A 22 -10.55 7.40 1.44
CA SER A 22 -11.28 8.54 2.00
C SER A 22 -10.31 9.62 2.47
N ARG A 23 -10.72 10.88 2.36
CA ARG A 23 -9.92 12.04 2.79
C ARG A 23 -10.80 13.02 3.55
N GLY A 24 -10.55 13.15 4.85
CA GLY A 24 -11.13 14.18 5.70
C GLY A 24 -10.22 15.39 5.85
N ARG A 25 -10.57 16.29 6.77
CA ARG A 25 -9.79 17.52 7.04
C ARG A 25 -8.45 17.24 7.73
N ARG A 26 -8.40 16.26 8.63
CA ARG A 26 -7.24 15.97 9.49
C ARG A 26 -6.60 14.61 9.23
N ALA A 27 -7.30 13.72 8.55
CA ALA A 27 -6.84 12.37 8.27
C ALA A 27 -7.39 11.83 6.94
N ALA A 28 -6.67 10.90 6.34
CA ALA A 28 -7.09 10.12 5.17
C ALA A 28 -6.90 8.63 5.43
N LEU A 29 -7.76 7.80 4.85
CA LEU A 29 -7.56 6.36 4.75
C LEU A 29 -7.06 6.04 3.34
N ALA A 30 -5.94 5.32 3.25
CA ALA A 30 -5.39 4.81 2.01
C ALA A 30 -5.31 3.29 2.04
N GLU A 31 -5.43 2.67 0.87
CA GLU A 31 -5.10 1.28 0.64
C GLU A 31 -3.91 1.17 -0.31
N ALA A 32 -3.23 0.03 -0.28
CA ALA A 32 -2.20 -0.31 -1.24
C ALA A 32 -2.23 -1.81 -1.57
N SER A 33 -2.00 -2.12 -2.84
CA SER A 33 -1.80 -3.48 -3.34
C SER A 33 -0.38 -3.63 -3.84
N LEU A 34 0.27 -4.72 -3.44
CA LEU A 34 1.65 -5.04 -3.82
C LEU A 34 1.65 -6.28 -4.70
N VAL A 35 2.24 -6.18 -5.89
CA VAL A 35 2.37 -7.29 -6.84
C VAL A 35 3.83 -7.58 -7.17
N ASP A 36 4.18 -8.85 -7.32
CA ASP A 36 5.52 -9.27 -7.78
C ASP A 36 5.68 -9.10 -9.30
N GLY A 37 6.87 -9.41 -9.82
CA GLY A 37 7.17 -9.34 -11.26
C GLY A 37 6.35 -10.27 -12.15
N SER A 38 5.68 -11.27 -11.57
CA SER A 38 4.74 -12.16 -12.28
C SER A 38 3.28 -11.69 -12.18
N GLY A 39 3.04 -10.52 -11.58
CA GLY A 39 1.71 -9.94 -11.40
C GLY A 39 0.91 -10.55 -10.25
N ARG A 40 1.52 -11.36 -9.38
CA ARG A 40 0.81 -11.98 -8.25
C ARG A 40 0.75 -11.01 -7.08
N LEU A 41 -0.43 -10.89 -6.47
CA LEU A 41 -0.63 -10.07 -5.28
C LEU A 41 0.09 -10.68 -4.06
N VAL A 42 1.12 -10.02 -3.54
CA VAL A 42 1.90 -10.54 -2.40
C VAL A 42 1.44 -9.96 -1.06
N ALA A 43 0.88 -8.74 -1.07
CA ALA A 43 0.35 -8.10 0.12
C ALA A 43 -0.74 -7.07 -0.21
N HIS A 44 -1.57 -6.82 0.80
CA HIS A 44 -2.48 -5.68 0.82
C HIS A 44 -2.31 -4.91 2.12
N ALA A 45 -2.33 -3.58 2.04
CA ALA A 45 -2.15 -2.71 3.19
C ALA A 45 -3.21 -1.62 3.21
N THR A 46 -3.58 -1.23 4.43
CA THR A 46 -4.34 0.00 4.69
C THR A 46 -3.53 0.86 5.64
N SER A 47 -3.63 2.18 5.47
CA SER A 47 -2.94 3.17 6.29
C SER A 47 -3.84 4.35 6.58
N SER A 48 -3.82 4.82 7.82
CA SER A 48 -4.42 6.09 8.22
C SER A 48 -3.32 7.15 8.24
N CYS A 49 -3.47 8.19 7.41
CA CYS A 49 -2.48 9.26 7.25
C CYS A 49 -3.01 10.55 7.88
N MET A 50 -2.21 11.23 8.70
CA MET A 50 -2.51 12.57 9.18
C MET A 50 -2.27 13.61 8.08
N ILE A 51 -3.13 14.62 8.00
CA ILE A 51 -3.03 15.70 7.01
C ILE A 51 -2.69 17.00 7.75
N PHE A 52 -1.59 17.61 7.34
CA PHE A 52 -1.15 18.91 7.83
C PHE A 52 -1.34 19.97 6.73
N PRO A 53 -1.60 21.25 7.09
CA PRO A 53 -1.62 22.33 6.12
C PRO A 53 -0.29 22.41 5.37
N ALA A 54 -0.33 22.75 4.08
CA ALA A 54 0.86 23.25 3.41
C ALA A 54 1.20 24.61 4.05
N GLY A 55 2.47 24.79 4.41
CA GLY A 55 2.98 26.06 4.93
C GLY A 55 2.89 27.20 3.93
#